data_AF-A0A3D0NS96-F1
#
_entry.id   AF-A0A3D0NS96-F1
#
_cell.length_a   1.000
_cell.length_b   1.000
_cell.length_c   1.000
_cell.angle_alpha   90.00
_cell.angle_beta   90.00
_cell.angle_gamma   90.00
#
_symmetry.space_group_name_H-M   'P 1'
#
loop_
_entity.id
_entity.type
_entity.pdbx_description
1 polymer ?
#
loop_
_entity_poly.entity_id
_entity_poly.type
_entity_poly.pdbx_seq_one_letter_code
_entity_poly.pdbx_strand_id
1 'polypeptide(L)'
;MHQDFIFGDTWVEVKTISSSKSEVNISSVEQLDCSDPGELVVVCADRTSTTNDKALNLNMLYKHILERITDDSIKTDFSMMLLRFGYFPRSEYEAAEHTYEIKQVYRYSVTPSFPCLRRCDLPSSIVEANYTISLPSIQAFRKE
;
A
#
# COMPACT_ATOMS: atom_id res chain seq x y z
N MET A 1 1.33 -8.27 -13.51
CA MET A 1 1.18 -6.97 -12.83
C MET A 1 1.95 -7.09 -11.53
N HIS A 2 2.92 -6.23 -11.30
CA HIS A 2 3.75 -6.28 -10.09
C HIS A 2 3.33 -5.21 -9.06
N GLN A 3 2.65 -4.17 -9.55
CA GLN A 3 2.05 -3.09 -8.77
C GLN A 3 0.74 -3.55 -8.13
N ASP A 4 0.43 -2.99 -6.96
CA ASP A 4 -0.83 -3.28 -6.23
C ASP A 4 -2.08 -2.79 -6.97
N PHE A 5 -2.03 -1.59 -7.57
CA PHE A 5 -3.16 -1.02 -8.32
C PHE A 5 -2.69 -0.42 -9.65
N ILE A 6 -3.45 -0.67 -10.72
CA ILE A 6 -3.22 -0.10 -12.04
C ILE A 6 -4.52 0.57 -12.50
N PHE A 7 -4.41 1.84 -12.83
CA PHE A 7 -5.45 2.70 -13.39
C PHE A 7 -5.03 3.09 -14.81
N GLY A 8 -5.97 3.55 -15.64
CA GLY A 8 -5.74 3.70 -17.09
C GLY A 8 -4.41 4.34 -17.49
N ASP A 9 -4.00 5.43 -16.82
CA ASP A 9 -2.79 6.20 -17.10
C ASP A 9 -1.81 6.27 -15.92
N THR A 10 -2.04 5.51 -14.85
CA THR A 10 -1.18 5.54 -13.66
C THR A 10 -1.25 4.25 -12.85
N TRP A 11 -0.34 4.08 -11.91
CA TRP A 11 -0.30 2.92 -11.03
C TRP A 11 0.06 3.35 -9.61
N VAL A 12 -0.31 2.52 -8.65
CA VAL A 12 -0.03 2.75 -7.23
C VAL A 12 0.56 1.48 -6.64
N GLU A 13 1.74 1.63 -6.03
CA GLU A 13 2.36 0.64 -5.16
C GLU A 13 2.21 1.08 -3.71
N VAL A 14 1.69 0.22 -2.85
CA VAL A 14 1.43 0.52 -1.44
C VAL A 14 2.40 -0.23 -0.55
N LYS A 15 3.00 0.48 0.40
CA LYS A 15 3.86 -0.12 1.44
C LYS A 15 3.41 0.33 2.80
N THR A 16 3.35 -0.63 3.74
CA THR A 16 3.04 -0.34 5.14
C THR A 16 4.30 -0.48 5.98
N ILE A 17 4.58 0.53 6.82
CA ILE A 17 5.70 0.54 7.75
C ILE A 17 5.24 0.96 9.15
N SER A 18 6.00 0.63 10.19
CA SER A 18 5.82 1.30 11.50
C SER A 18 6.18 2.76 11.38
N SER A 19 5.49 3.65 12.12
CA SER A 19 5.76 5.08 12.10
C SER A 19 7.16 5.46 12.60
N SER A 20 7.81 4.55 13.32
CA SER A 20 9.20 4.69 13.77
C SER A 20 10.24 4.50 12.67
N LYS A 21 9.87 3.92 11.52
CA LYS A 21 10.79 3.70 10.40
C LYS A 21 10.85 4.91 9.48
N SER A 22 12.05 5.19 8.98
CA SER A 22 12.34 6.23 8.00
C SER A 22 12.72 5.68 6.63
N GLU A 23 12.55 4.38 6.42
CA GLU A 23 12.86 3.68 5.19
C GLU A 23 11.70 2.77 4.77
N VAL A 24 11.57 2.57 3.47
CA VAL A 24 10.58 1.68 2.87
C VAL A 24 11.28 0.60 2.05
N ASN A 25 10.86 -0.65 2.23
CA ASN A 25 11.40 -1.78 1.48
C ASN A 25 10.65 -1.97 0.16
N ILE A 26 11.43 -2.17 -0.91
CA ILE A 26 10.97 -2.59 -2.21
C ILE A 26 11.49 -4.01 -2.43
N SER A 27 10.56 -4.96 -2.56
CA SER A 27 10.83 -6.40 -2.59
C SER A 27 11.13 -6.94 -3.98
N SER A 28 11.01 -6.10 -5.01
CA SER A 28 11.39 -6.46 -6.38
C SER A 28 11.56 -5.19 -7.21
N VAL A 29 12.45 -5.24 -8.19
CA VAL A 29 12.67 -4.15 -9.15
C VAL A 29 11.36 -3.79 -9.85
N GLU A 30 10.58 -4.81 -10.21
CA GLU A 30 9.35 -4.71 -10.98
C GLU A 30 8.26 -3.87 -10.30
N GLN A 31 8.27 -3.74 -8.97
CA GLN A 31 7.26 -2.97 -8.23
C GLN A 31 7.28 -1.49 -8.61
N LEU A 32 8.46 -0.92 -8.82
CA LEU A 32 8.59 0.47 -9.21
C LEU A 32 9.02 0.65 -10.67
N ASP A 33 9.45 -0.41 -11.36
CA ASP A 33 9.88 -0.41 -12.76
C ASP A 33 8.70 -0.34 -13.74
N CYS A 34 8.21 0.88 -13.97
CA CYS A 34 7.18 1.17 -14.96
C CYS A 34 7.58 2.39 -15.79
N SER A 35 7.21 2.38 -17.08
CA SER A 35 7.42 3.50 -18.00
C SER A 35 6.49 4.68 -17.72
N ASP A 36 5.26 4.38 -17.27
CA ASP A 36 4.25 5.40 -16.98
C ASP A 36 4.45 5.98 -15.57
N PRO A 37 4.16 7.28 -15.36
CA PRO A 37 4.20 7.88 -14.04
C PRO A 37 3.24 7.18 -13.07
N GLY A 38 3.73 6.84 -11.89
CA GLY A 38 2.93 6.22 -10.84
C GLY A 38 3.14 6.85 -9.49
N GLU A 39 2.66 6.15 -8.47
CA GLU A 39 2.77 6.58 -7.08
C GLU A 39 3.26 5.45 -6.18
N LEU A 40 4.20 5.81 -5.29
CA LEU A 40 4.51 5.02 -4.12
C LEU A 40 3.74 5.62 -2.94
N VAL A 41 2.83 4.85 -2.35
CA VAL A 41 2.07 5.23 -1.16
C VAL A 41 2.63 4.49 0.04
N VAL A 42 3.17 5.24 1.00
CA VAL A 42 3.72 4.69 2.24
C VAL A 42 2.77 5.00 3.39
N VAL A 43 2.15 3.95 3.92
CA VAL A 43 1.24 3.99 5.06
C VAL A 43 2.02 3.71 6.33
N CYS A 44 2.13 4.70 7.20
CA CYS A 44 2.71 4.53 8.54
C CYS A 44 1.62 4.11 9.51
N ALA A 45 1.69 2.87 10.00
CA ALA A 45 0.70 2.29 10.90
C ALA A 45 1.38 1.58 12.07
N ASP A 46 0.87 1.80 13.27
CA ASP A 46 1.33 1.12 14.47
C ASP A 46 0.18 0.40 15.16
N ARG A 47 0.47 -0.71 15.84
CA ARG A 47 -0.53 -1.40 16.65
C ARG A 47 -1.07 -0.50 17.74
N THR A 48 -2.35 -0.65 18.04
CA THR A 48 -3.02 0.15 19.07
C THR A 48 -4.07 -0.67 19.82
N SER A 49 -4.63 -0.12 20.90
CA SER A 49 -5.72 -0.77 21.62
C SER A 49 -7.04 -0.65 20.87
N THR A 50 -7.94 -1.59 21.10
CA THR A 50 -9.32 -1.56 20.57
C THR A 50 -10.16 -0.40 21.11
N THR A 51 -9.71 0.23 22.20
CA THR A 51 -10.35 1.39 22.83
C THR A 51 -9.86 2.74 22.30
N ASN A 52 -8.89 2.77 21.39
CA ASN A 52 -8.43 4.01 20.77
C ASN A 52 -9.47 4.49 19.74
N ASP A 53 -9.87 5.76 19.82
CA ASP A 53 -10.86 6.36 18.90
C ASP A 53 -10.40 6.34 17.42
N LYS A 54 -9.09 6.21 17.17
CA LYS A 54 -8.50 6.11 15.83
C LYS A 54 -8.14 4.67 15.45
N ALA A 55 -8.56 3.69 16.23
CA ALA A 55 -8.36 2.28 15.93
C ALA A 55 -8.99 1.93 14.59
N LEU A 56 -8.26 1.15 13.79
CA LEU A 56 -8.68 0.60 12.53
C LEU A 56 -8.27 -0.87 12.50
N ASN A 57 -9.23 -1.74 12.21
CA ASN A 57 -8.97 -3.14 11.91
C ASN A 57 -9.60 -3.49 10.55
N LEU A 58 -9.39 -4.74 10.11
CA LEU A 58 -9.81 -5.15 8.78
C LEU A 58 -11.34 -5.12 8.60
N ASN A 59 -12.12 -5.47 9.63
CA ASN A 59 -13.58 -5.41 9.58
C ASN A 59 -14.10 -3.97 9.54
N MET A 60 -13.46 -3.05 10.26
CA MET A 60 -13.77 -1.62 10.19
C MET A 60 -13.47 -1.06 8.80
N LEU A 61 -12.30 -1.38 8.23
CA LEU A 61 -11.93 -0.97 6.88
C LEU A 61 -12.92 -1.50 5.83
N TYR A 62 -13.29 -2.78 5.94
CA TYR A 62 -14.31 -3.40 5.08
C TYR A 62 -15.66 -2.65 5.15
N LYS A 63 -16.15 -2.35 6.36
CA LYS A 63 -17.39 -1.59 6.55
C LYS A 63 -17.30 -0.19 5.95
N HIS A 64 -16.19 0.53 6.17
CA HIS A 64 -15.99 1.87 5.60
C HIS A 64 -15.96 1.88 4.07
N ILE A 65 -15.41 0.85 3.44
CA ILE A 65 -15.44 0.73 1.97
C ILE A 65 -16.86 0.47 1.50
N LEU A 66 -17.60 -0.45 2.15
CA LEU A 66 -19.00 -0.71 1.81
C LEU A 66 -19.89 0.52 1.96
N GLU A 67 -19.67 1.34 2.98
CA GLU A 67 -20.41 2.60 3.20
C GLU A 67 -20.20 3.63 2.09
N ARG A 68 -19.05 3.58 1.39
CA ARG A 68 -18.74 4.46 0.25
C ARG A 68 -19.32 3.97 -1.07
N ILE A 69 -19.64 2.69 -1.17
CA ILE A 69 -20.27 2.11 -2.35
C ILE A 69 -21.78 2.33 -2.22
N THR A 70 -22.38 3.08 -3.14
CA THR A 70 -23.83 3.36 -3.09
C THR A 70 -24.67 2.25 -3.73
N ASP A 71 -24.12 1.58 -4.74
CA ASP A 71 -24.79 0.52 -5.49
C ASP A 71 -24.65 -0.85 -4.79
N ASP A 72 -25.78 -1.46 -4.46
CA ASP A 72 -25.81 -2.74 -3.74
C ASP A 72 -25.29 -3.93 -4.56
N SER A 73 -25.37 -3.87 -5.90
CA SER A 73 -24.74 -4.87 -6.76
C SER A 73 -23.22 -4.80 -6.65
N ILE A 74 -22.64 -3.58 -6.65
CA ILE A 74 -21.20 -3.37 -6.49
C ILE A 74 -20.73 -3.80 -5.09
N LYS A 75 -21.53 -3.56 -4.03
CA LYS A 75 -21.21 -4.08 -2.67
C LYS A 75 -21.12 -5.60 -2.66
N THR A 76 -22.05 -6.25 -3.35
CA THR A 76 -22.10 -7.71 -3.46
C THR A 76 -20.86 -8.23 -4.19
N ASP A 77 -20.53 -7.64 -5.34
CA ASP A 77 -19.36 -8.01 -6.14
C ASP A 77 -18.05 -7.81 -5.35
N PHE A 78 -17.92 -6.68 -4.63
CA PHE A 78 -16.79 -6.41 -3.76
C PHE A 78 -16.62 -7.48 -2.67
N SER A 79 -17.73 -7.84 -2.01
CA SER A 79 -17.73 -8.84 -0.94
C SER A 79 -17.35 -10.24 -1.48
N MET A 80 -17.89 -10.63 -2.64
CA MET A 80 -17.53 -11.88 -3.31
C MET A 80 -16.08 -11.89 -3.78
N MET A 81 -15.57 -10.77 -4.29
CA MET A 81 -14.17 -10.62 -4.65
C MET A 81 -13.26 -10.87 -3.44
N LEU A 82 -13.54 -10.23 -2.31
CA LEU A 82 -12.75 -10.42 -1.09
C LEU A 82 -12.81 -11.87 -0.57
N LEU A 83 -13.97 -12.51 -0.66
CA LEU A 83 -14.13 -13.93 -0.31
C LEU A 83 -13.20 -14.82 -1.14
N ARG A 84 -13.06 -14.54 -2.44
CA ARG A 84 -12.13 -15.26 -3.32
C ARG A 84 -10.66 -15.05 -2.93
N PHE A 85 -10.33 -13.90 -2.35
CA PHE A 85 -9.01 -13.62 -1.78
C PHE A 85 -8.83 -14.11 -0.34
N GLY A 86 -9.82 -14.85 0.20
CA GLY A 86 -9.75 -15.47 1.52
C GLY A 86 -10.18 -14.57 2.67
N TYR A 87 -10.69 -13.37 2.38
CA TYR A 87 -11.27 -12.49 3.40
C TYR A 87 -12.78 -12.68 3.52
N PHE A 88 -13.25 -12.84 4.75
CA PHE A 88 -14.63 -12.56 5.11
C PHE A 88 -14.66 -12.03 6.54
N PRO A 89 -15.69 -11.26 6.95
CA PRO A 89 -15.73 -10.70 8.30
C PRO A 89 -15.74 -11.81 9.35
N ARG A 90 -14.73 -11.78 10.24
CA ARG A 90 -14.66 -12.65 11.41
C ARG A 90 -14.23 -11.86 12.63
N SER A 91 -14.64 -12.30 13.82
CA SER A 91 -14.35 -11.60 15.07
C SER A 91 -12.88 -11.58 15.45
N GLU A 92 -12.06 -12.54 14.97
CA GLU A 92 -10.62 -12.56 15.26
C GLU A 92 -9.92 -11.30 14.72
N TYR A 93 -10.40 -10.73 13.62
CA TYR A 93 -9.84 -9.48 13.08
C TYR A 93 -10.10 -8.26 13.95
N GLU A 94 -10.99 -8.35 14.95
CA GLU A 94 -11.30 -7.27 15.88
C GLU A 94 -10.43 -7.31 17.15
N ALA A 95 -9.54 -8.30 17.25
CA ALA A 95 -8.60 -8.43 18.35
C ALA A 95 -7.51 -7.33 18.32
N ALA A 96 -6.93 -7.05 19.48
CA ALA A 96 -5.96 -5.96 19.65
C ALA A 96 -4.69 -6.16 18.80
N GLU A 97 -4.26 -7.41 18.58
CA GLU A 97 -3.12 -7.75 17.73
C GLU A 97 -3.31 -7.41 16.24
N HIS A 98 -4.56 -7.25 15.81
CA HIS A 98 -4.98 -6.90 14.45
C HIS A 98 -5.52 -5.47 14.35
N THR A 99 -5.36 -4.68 15.41
CA THR A 99 -5.85 -3.30 15.48
C THR A 99 -4.70 -2.32 15.37
N TYR A 100 -4.83 -1.36 14.46
CA TYR A 100 -3.79 -0.40 14.11
C TYR A 100 -4.33 1.03 14.12
N GLU A 101 -3.45 2.00 14.36
CA GLU A 101 -3.71 3.42 14.10
C GLU A 101 -2.86 3.86 12.92
N ILE A 102 -3.49 4.46 11.91
CA ILE A 102 -2.77 5.10 10.81
C ILE A 102 -2.23 6.46 11.29
N LYS A 103 -0.91 6.56 11.40
CA LYS A 103 -0.22 7.77 11.88
C LYS A 103 -0.01 8.79 10.77
N GLN A 104 0.33 8.31 9.58
CA GLN A 104 0.64 9.16 8.44
C GLN A 104 0.51 8.37 7.13
N VAL A 105 0.19 9.07 6.04
CA VAL A 105 0.27 8.52 4.69
C VAL A 105 1.13 9.46 3.85
N TYR A 106 2.22 8.94 3.31
CA TYR A 106 3.06 9.65 2.36
C TYR A 106 2.75 9.18 0.95
N ARG A 107 2.63 10.12 0.00
CA ARG A 107 2.48 9.81 -1.42
C ARG A 107 3.66 10.41 -2.15
N TYR A 108 4.33 9.60 -2.97
CA TYR A 108 5.47 10.04 -3.76
C TYR A 108 5.21 9.80 -5.24
N SER A 109 5.47 10.81 -6.07
CA SER A 109 5.42 10.68 -7.52
C SER A 109 6.60 9.86 -8.01
N VAL A 110 6.33 8.69 -8.58
CA VAL A 110 7.33 7.84 -9.22
C VAL A 110 7.40 8.26 -10.69
N THR A 111 8.39 9.09 -10.98
CA THR A 111 8.73 9.56 -12.33
C THR A 111 10.04 8.92 -12.79
N PRO A 112 10.48 9.13 -14.05
CA PRO A 112 11.79 8.65 -14.50
C PRO A 112 12.97 9.12 -13.64
N SER A 113 12.87 10.25 -12.94
CA SER A 113 13.91 10.76 -12.03
C SER A 113 13.78 10.24 -10.59
N PHE A 114 12.73 9.48 -10.27
CA PHE A 114 12.54 8.92 -8.93
C PHE A 114 13.63 7.88 -8.62
N PRO A 115 14.29 7.95 -7.45
CA PRO A 115 15.40 7.07 -7.13
C PRO A 115 14.90 5.65 -6.82
N CYS A 116 15.06 4.76 -7.80
CA CYS A 116 14.75 3.35 -7.69
C CYS A 116 15.62 2.56 -8.67
N LEU A 117 15.70 1.24 -8.47
CA LEU A 117 16.32 0.36 -9.46
C LEU A 117 15.36 0.20 -10.64
N ARG A 118 15.88 0.36 -11.85
CA ARG A 118 15.17 0.08 -13.10
C ARG A 118 15.75 -1.16 -13.74
N ARG A 119 14.92 -1.99 -14.38
CA ARG A 119 15.41 -3.22 -14.99
C ARG A 119 16.40 -2.94 -16.12
N CYS A 120 16.26 -1.80 -16.81
CA CYS A 120 17.19 -1.35 -17.85
C CYS A 120 18.60 -1.02 -17.33
N ASP A 121 18.74 -0.71 -16.05
CA ASP A 121 20.03 -0.33 -15.44
C ASP A 121 20.76 -1.53 -14.82
N LEU A 122 20.10 -2.69 -14.75
CA LEU A 122 20.64 -3.91 -14.16
C LEU A 122 21.17 -4.86 -15.24
N PRO A 123 22.34 -5.50 -15.03
CA PRO A 123 22.79 -6.60 -15.88
C PRO A 123 21.73 -7.70 -15.98
N SER A 124 21.55 -8.27 -17.17
CA SER A 124 20.56 -9.34 -17.41
C SER A 124 20.80 -10.62 -16.61
N SER A 125 21.99 -10.78 -16.02
CA SER A 125 22.31 -11.88 -15.10
C SER A 125 21.73 -11.69 -13.69
N ILE A 126 21.28 -10.48 -13.34
CA ILE A 126 20.60 -10.22 -12.06
C ILE A 126 19.12 -10.54 -12.23
N VAL A 127 18.69 -11.62 -11.59
CA VAL A 127 17.29 -12.08 -11.65
C VAL A 127 16.42 -11.31 -10.65
N GLU A 128 16.88 -11.17 -9.41
CA GLU A 128 16.13 -10.56 -8.31
C GLU A 128 16.98 -9.52 -7.57
N ALA A 129 16.35 -8.42 -7.14
CA ALA A 129 16.95 -7.46 -6.23
C ALA A 129 15.91 -6.93 -5.24
N ASN A 130 16.32 -6.85 -3.98
CA ASN A 130 15.56 -6.27 -2.88
C ASN A 130 16.35 -5.06 -2.35
N TYR A 131 15.68 -3.94 -2.13
CA TYR A 131 16.34 -2.71 -1.69
C TYR A 131 15.44 -1.87 -0.78
N THR A 132 16.03 -0.88 -0.10
CA THR A 132 15.30 0.08 0.73
C THR A 132 15.52 1.50 0.21
N ILE A 133 14.49 2.33 0.35
CA ILE A 133 14.54 3.75 0.01
C ILE A 133 14.39 4.56 1.29
N SER A 134 15.29 5.54 1.48
CA SER A 134 15.20 6.52 2.57
C SER A 134 14.08 7.52 2.30
N LEU A 135 13.06 7.56 3.14
CA LEU A 135 11.93 8.50 3.04
C LEU A 135 12.36 9.96 3.17
N PRO A 136 13.29 10.34 4.08
CA PRO A 136 13.84 11.70 4.14
C PRO A 136 14.54 12.13 2.84
N SER A 137 15.19 11.20 2.16
CA SER A 137 15.97 11.50 0.94
C SER A 137 15.10 11.68 -0.31
N ILE A 138 13.84 11.25 -0.27
CA ILE A 138 12.89 11.37 -1.39
C ILE A 138 11.83 12.46 -1.17
N GLN A 139 12.02 13.37 -0.20
CA GLN A 139 11.05 14.43 0.09
C GLN A 139 10.69 15.28 -1.13
N ALA A 140 11.65 15.52 -2.04
CA ALA A 140 11.41 16.28 -3.27
C ALA A 140 10.37 15.65 -4.22
N PHE A 141 10.07 14.35 -4.06
CA PHE A 141 9.08 13.63 -4.85
C PHE A 141 7.72 13.55 -4.17
N ARG A 142 7.58 14.08 -2.96
CA ARG A 142 6.35 13.99 -2.17
C ARG A 142 5.24 14.82 -2.84
N LYS A 143 4.05 14.23 -2.98
CA LYS A 143 2.84 14.91 -3.43
C LYS A 143 2.24 15.69 -2.26
N GLU A 144 1.66 16.85 -2.55
CA GLU A 144 0.86 17.63 -1.59
C GLU A 144 -0.36 16.84 -1.07
#